data_AF-A0A0R0FFL1-F1
#
_entry.id   AF-A0A0R0FFL1-F1
#
_cell.length_a   1.000
_cell.length_b   1.000
_cell.length_c   1.000
_cell.angle_alpha   90.00
_cell.angle_beta   90.00
_cell.angle_gamma   90.00
#
_symmetry.space_group_name_H-M   'P 1'
#
loop_
_entity.id
_entity.type
_entity.pdbx_description
1 polymer ?
#
loop_
_entity_poly.entity_id
_entity_poly.type
_entity_poly.pdbx_seq_one_letter_code
_entity_poly.pdbx_strand_id
1 'polypeptide(L)'
;MAKAILLSNKWYGHEQFWVTRSYPTIQKFSHGKMDLKVKAATSLNSNAKKKANLFAEKKERIRLPTYNDDLGGKKYHISEFLSQPSGIAAVLNTKALQSFESLDANTYRCELPKLQFLNFEAAPLLDLRVTSTDEDCLVEMLSCKFEGSEVVKEQNDHFSAFMRNQMTWGGAGAESFLEVDVKLNLTLEISVCRSTHNHLP
;
A
#
# COMPACT_ATOMS: atom_id res chain seq x y z
N MET A 1 8.40 -12.35 -19.41
CA MET A 1 9.23 -12.04 -18.23
C MET A 1 8.53 -10.95 -17.43
N ALA A 2 7.80 -11.30 -16.38
CA ALA A 2 7.09 -10.33 -15.56
C ALA A 2 8.05 -9.77 -14.49
N LYS A 3 8.31 -8.45 -14.53
CA LYS A 3 8.99 -7.74 -13.45
C LYS A 3 7.97 -7.47 -12.36
N ALA A 4 8.22 -7.98 -11.15
CA ALA A 4 7.49 -7.55 -9.97
C ALA A 4 7.72 -6.06 -9.77
N ILE A 5 6.65 -5.27 -9.75
CA ILE A 5 6.71 -3.86 -9.37
C ILE A 5 6.90 -3.83 -7.86
N LEU A 6 8.16 -3.82 -7.43
CA LEU A 6 8.52 -3.43 -6.07
C LEU A 6 8.25 -1.94 -5.93
N LEU A 7 7.26 -1.58 -5.12
CA LEU A 7 7.12 -0.22 -4.59
C LEU A 7 8.33 0.06 -3.70
N SER A 8 9.39 0.57 -4.31
CA SER A 8 10.59 1.03 -3.63
C SER A 8 10.52 2.54 -3.49
N ASN A 9 10.60 2.99 -2.23
CA ASN A 9 10.51 4.39 -1.85
C ASN A 9 11.83 5.08 -2.19
N LYS A 10 11.81 6.00 -3.15
CA LYS A 10 12.87 6.99 -3.33
C LYS A 10 12.24 8.36 -3.16
N TRP A 11 12.36 8.90 -1.94
CA TRP A 11 11.95 10.25 -1.61
C TRP A 11 12.84 11.22 -2.39
N TYR A 12 12.29 11.84 -3.44
CA TYR A 12 12.90 13.00 -4.09
C TYR A 12 12.08 14.24 -3.70
N GLY A 13 12.59 15.00 -2.74
CA GLY A 13 12.31 16.42 -2.66
C GLY A 13 13.23 17.12 -3.67
N HIS A 14 12.68 17.95 -4.56
CA HIS A 14 13.49 18.81 -5.41
C HIS A 14 13.37 20.25 -4.93
N GLU A 15 14.54 20.86 -4.86
CA GLU A 15 14.86 22.20 -4.39
C GLU A 15 14.13 23.30 -5.17
N GLN A 16 13.68 24.33 -4.43
CA GLN A 16 13.87 25.71 -4.85
C GLN A 16 14.73 26.41 -3.79
N PHE A 17 15.76 27.06 -4.29
CA PHE A 17 16.90 27.68 -3.61
C PHE A 17 16.49 28.75 -2.57
N TRP A 18 16.79 28.49 -1.30
CA TRP A 18 17.45 29.46 -0.42
C TRP A 18 18.60 28.72 0.26
N VAL A 19 19.80 29.29 0.13
CA VAL A 19 21.07 28.66 0.51
C VAL A 19 21.16 28.47 2.03
N THR A 20 21.07 27.23 2.49
CA THR A 20 21.84 26.74 3.66
C THR A 20 22.31 25.31 3.41
N ARG A 21 23.63 25.17 3.30
CA ARG A 21 24.33 23.93 2.97
C ARG A 21 24.30 22.98 4.17
N SER A 22 23.28 22.13 4.22
CA SER A 22 23.23 20.96 5.10
C SER A 22 23.24 19.73 4.21
N TYR A 23 24.33 18.95 4.23
CA TYR A 23 24.41 17.70 3.48
C TYR A 23 23.45 16.67 4.09
N PRO A 24 22.35 16.25 3.43
CA PRO A 24 21.56 15.14 3.94
C PRO A 24 22.34 13.86 3.70
N THR A 25 22.64 13.13 4.79
CA THR A 25 23.20 11.79 4.68
C THR A 25 22.11 10.88 4.12
N ILE A 26 22.28 10.43 2.88
CA ILE A 26 21.36 9.52 2.19
C ILE A 26 21.33 8.20 2.95
N GLN A 27 20.29 7.98 3.75
CA GLN A 27 20.02 6.66 4.33
C GLN A 27 19.40 5.77 3.26
N LYS A 28 20.09 4.67 2.95
CA LYS A 28 19.59 3.61 2.06
C LYS A 28 18.52 2.83 2.81
N PHE A 29 17.26 2.98 2.41
CA PHE A 29 16.18 2.08 2.85
C PHE A 29 16.52 0.66 2.37
N SER A 30 16.65 -0.28 3.30
CA SER A 30 16.81 -1.69 2.96
C SER A 30 15.53 -2.20 2.32
N HIS A 31 15.65 -2.77 1.12
CA HIS A 31 14.54 -3.43 0.43
C HIS A 31 14.12 -4.66 1.23
N GLY A 32 13.07 -4.53 2.06
CA GLY A 32 12.45 -5.67 2.74
C GLY A 32 11.95 -6.69 1.72
N LYS A 33 12.36 -7.94 1.87
CA LYS A 33 11.96 -9.07 1.02
C LYS A 33 10.48 -9.38 1.29
N MET A 34 9.65 -9.33 0.24
CA MET A 34 8.26 -9.80 0.31
C MET A 34 8.25 -11.32 0.14
N ASP A 35 7.73 -12.06 1.13
CA ASP A 35 7.57 -13.51 1.03
C ASP A 35 6.26 -13.83 0.30
N LEU A 36 6.36 -14.14 -1.00
CA LEU A 36 5.24 -14.59 -1.81
C LEU A 36 5.13 -16.12 -1.71
N LYS A 37 4.08 -16.63 -1.05
CA LYS A 37 3.85 -18.08 -0.91
C LYS A 37 2.62 -18.50 -1.71
N VAL A 38 2.83 -19.20 -2.82
CA VAL A 38 1.77 -19.79 -3.63
C VAL A 38 1.53 -21.23 -3.19
N LYS A 39 0.32 -21.55 -2.73
CA LYS A 39 -0.11 -22.94 -2.47
C LYS A 39 -1.11 -23.36 -3.54
N ALA A 40 -0.72 -24.28 -4.42
CA ALA A 40 -1.62 -24.91 -5.37
C ALA A 40 -2.33 -26.10 -4.70
N ALA A 41 -3.66 -26.09 -4.67
CA ALA A 41 -4.48 -27.22 -4.24
C ALA A 41 -5.10 -27.88 -5.48
N THR A 42 -4.51 -28.99 -5.93
CA THR A 42 -5.01 -29.74 -7.09
C THR A 42 -6.14 -30.67 -6.68
N SER A 43 -7.39 -30.21 -6.75
CA SER A 43 -8.56 -31.08 -6.69
C SER A 43 -8.76 -31.77 -8.05
N LEU A 44 -8.44 -33.06 -8.14
CA LEU A 44 -8.73 -33.93 -9.28
C LEU A 44 -10.23 -34.25 -9.31
N ASN A 45 -11.07 -33.28 -9.67
CA ASN A 45 -12.47 -33.54 -9.96
C ASN A 45 -12.88 -32.71 -11.18
N SER A 46 -13.35 -33.37 -12.24
CA SER A 46 -13.50 -32.81 -13.60
C SER A 46 -14.60 -31.74 -13.74
N ASN A 47 -15.34 -31.47 -12.68
CA ASN A 47 -16.36 -30.42 -12.54
C ASN A 47 -16.08 -29.41 -11.41
N ALA A 48 -14.94 -29.51 -10.72
CA ALA A 48 -14.59 -28.59 -9.64
C ALA A 48 -13.92 -27.33 -10.19
N LYS A 49 -14.44 -26.14 -9.84
CA LYS A 49 -13.77 -24.86 -10.10
C LYS A 49 -12.35 -24.92 -9.53
N LYS A 50 -11.34 -24.59 -10.34
CA LYS A 50 -9.95 -24.58 -9.87
C LYS A 50 -9.73 -23.34 -9.02
N LYS A 51 -9.25 -23.51 -7.79
CA LYS A 51 -8.95 -22.39 -6.88
C LYS A 51 -7.44 -22.19 -6.76
N ALA A 52 -7.01 -20.94 -6.83
CA ALA A 52 -5.62 -20.56 -6.55
C ALA A 52 -5.61 -19.53 -5.42
N ASN A 53 -4.82 -19.77 -4.37
CA ASN A 53 -4.70 -18.87 -3.23
C ASN A 53 -3.40 -18.08 -3.32
N LEU A 54 -3.51 -16.76 -3.33
CA LEU A 54 -2.40 -15.81 -3.31
C LEU A 54 -2.41 -15.06 -1.99
N PHE A 55 -1.26 -15.06 -1.31
CA PHE A 55 -1.07 -14.35 -0.06
C PHE A 55 0.21 -13.51 -0.11
N ALA A 56 0.13 -12.31 0.46
CA ALA A 56 1.28 -11.47 0.71
C ALA A 56 1.14 -10.83 2.10
N GLU A 57 2.20 -10.88 2.90
CA GLU A 57 2.26 -10.23 4.20
C GLU A 57 3.56 -9.46 4.34
N LYS A 58 3.47 -8.30 4.98
CA LYS A 58 4.61 -7.50 5.37
C LYS A 58 4.37 -6.98 6.78
N LYS A 59 5.25 -7.39 7.70
CA LYS A 59 5.30 -6.84 9.05
C LYS A 59 6.71 -6.30 9.32
N GLU A 60 6.82 -5.00 9.56
CA GLU A 60 8.10 -4.32 9.68
C GLU A 60 8.02 -3.18 10.70
N ARG A 61 9.12 -2.92 11.42
CA ARG A 61 9.28 -1.73 12.24
C ARG A 61 10.46 -0.92 11.72
N ILE A 62 10.22 0.32 11.35
CA ILE A 62 11.19 1.22 10.74
C ILE A 62 11.48 2.35 11.73
N ARG A 63 12.74 2.56 12.11
CA ARG A 63 13.12 3.70 12.94
C ARG A 63 12.99 5.00 12.15
N LEU A 64 12.38 6.02 12.76
CA LEU A 64 12.27 7.35 12.14
C LEU A 64 13.49 8.18 12.50
N PRO A 65 13.95 9.07 11.59
CA PRO A 65 15.06 9.95 11.88
C PRO A 65 14.72 10.91 13.02
N THR A 66 15.64 11.04 13.99
CA THR A 66 15.59 12.09 15.01
C THR A 66 16.26 13.33 14.43
N TYR A 67 15.51 14.44 14.32
CA TYR A 67 16.07 15.73 13.93
C TYR A 67 16.45 16.50 15.19
N ASN A 68 17.76 16.58 15.46
CA ASN A 68 18.29 17.45 16.51
C ASN A 68 18.37 18.87 15.99
N ASP A 69 17.67 19.78 16.66
CA ASP A 69 17.65 21.20 16.31
C ASP A 69 18.82 21.90 17.03
N ASP A 70 20.05 21.61 16.59
CA ASP A 70 21.29 22.15 17.18
C ASP A 70 21.44 23.68 16.96
N LEU A 71 20.49 24.30 16.24
CA LEU A 71 20.53 25.71 15.84
C LEU A 71 19.50 26.59 16.56
N GLY A 72 18.84 26.09 17.62
CA GLY A 72 17.97 26.91 18.47
C GLY A 72 16.71 27.44 17.77
N GLY A 73 16.31 26.81 16.66
CA GLY A 73 15.08 27.11 15.94
C GLY A 73 13.82 26.65 16.67
N LYS A 74 12.65 27.09 16.17
CA LYS A 74 11.37 26.51 16.59
C LYS A 74 11.32 25.06 16.09
N LYS A 75 11.24 24.10 17.01
CA LYS A 75 11.00 22.69 16.70
C LYS A 75 9.59 22.54 16.14
N TYR A 76 9.46 22.42 14.82
CA TYR A 76 8.19 22.04 14.19
C TYR A 76 7.95 20.55 14.41
N HIS A 77 6.88 20.23 15.11
CA HIS A 77 6.56 18.84 15.42
C HIS A 77 5.97 18.14 14.20
N ILE A 78 6.28 16.85 14.00
CA ILE A 78 5.76 16.10 12.85
C ILE A 78 4.23 16.03 12.87
N SER A 79 3.59 16.06 14.05
CA SER A 79 2.12 16.14 14.16
C SER A 79 1.56 17.40 13.50
N GLU A 80 2.27 18.53 13.59
CA GLU A 80 1.87 19.78 12.93
C GLU A 80 1.92 19.64 11.41
N PHE A 81 2.98 19.03 10.87
CA PHE A 81 3.04 18.72 9.43
C PHE A 81 1.92 17.78 8.99
N LEU A 82 1.63 16.74 9.77
CA LEU A 82 0.61 15.74 9.45
C LEU A 82 -0.82 16.23 9.65
N SER A 83 -1.02 17.35 10.35
CA SER A 83 -2.30 18.06 10.38
C SER A 83 -2.61 18.80 9.07
N GLN A 84 -1.60 19.02 8.22
CA GLN A 84 -1.75 19.72 6.95
C GLN A 84 -2.12 18.76 5.82
N PRO A 85 -2.90 19.21 4.81
CA PRO A 85 -3.23 18.38 3.64
C PRO A 85 -2.00 17.83 2.90
N SER A 86 -0.89 18.57 2.88
CA SER A 86 0.37 18.14 2.29
C SER A 86 1.03 17.01 3.08
N GLY A 87 0.90 17.01 4.41
CA GLY A 87 1.37 15.92 5.27
C GLY A 87 0.57 14.65 5.08
N ILE A 88 -0.75 14.77 5.01
CA ILE A 88 -1.63 13.64 4.67
C ILE A 88 -1.27 13.07 3.29
N ALA A 89 -1.12 13.92 2.29
CA ALA A 89 -0.74 13.50 0.93
C ALA A 89 0.63 12.79 0.90
N ALA A 90 1.58 13.23 1.74
CA ALA A 90 2.88 12.60 1.88
C ALA A 90 2.79 11.22 2.54
N VAL A 91 2.02 11.09 3.62
CA VAL A 91 1.82 9.82 4.35
C VAL A 91 1.09 8.79 3.49
N LEU A 92 0.08 9.23 2.73
CA LEU A 92 -0.64 8.37 1.79
C LEU A 92 0.11 8.13 0.48
N ASN A 93 1.27 8.79 0.30
CA ASN A 93 2.10 8.73 -0.91
C ASN A 93 1.26 8.92 -2.18
N THR A 94 0.51 10.02 -2.25
CA THR A 94 -0.47 10.26 -3.33
C THR A 94 0.14 10.28 -4.72
N LYS A 95 1.45 10.53 -4.85
CA LYS A 95 2.18 10.46 -6.12
C LYS A 95 2.27 9.06 -6.71
N ALA A 96 2.12 8.02 -5.89
CA ALA A 96 2.09 6.63 -6.33
C ALA A 96 0.67 6.17 -6.72
N LEU A 97 -0.34 7.00 -6.45
CA LEU A 97 -1.73 6.71 -6.75
C LEU A 97 -2.08 7.22 -8.16
N GLN A 98 -3.03 6.54 -8.78
CA GLN A 98 -3.64 7.00 -10.02
C GLN A 98 -4.66 8.11 -9.76
N SER A 99 -5.42 8.00 -8.66
CA SER A 99 -6.31 9.07 -8.17
C SER A 99 -6.38 9.07 -6.64
N PHE A 100 -6.73 10.23 -6.09
CA PHE A 100 -6.80 10.48 -4.65
C PHE A 100 -7.91 11.49 -4.36
N GLU A 101 -8.89 11.09 -3.56
CA GLU A 101 -10.07 11.90 -3.23
C GLU A 101 -10.39 11.83 -1.74
N SER A 102 -10.76 12.96 -1.13
CA SER A 102 -11.27 12.99 0.25
C SER A 102 -12.73 12.58 0.25
N LEU A 103 -13.12 11.61 1.08
CA LEU A 103 -14.51 11.18 1.25
C LEU A 103 -15.19 11.90 2.42
N ASP A 104 -14.46 12.06 3.51
CA ASP A 104 -14.88 12.79 4.70
C ASP A 104 -13.68 13.51 5.33
N ALA A 105 -13.76 13.85 6.62
CA ALA A 105 -12.72 14.59 7.33
C ALA A 105 -11.37 13.86 7.37
N ASN A 106 -11.37 12.53 7.37
CA ASN A 106 -10.15 11.76 7.57
C ASN A 106 -10.10 10.44 6.79
N THR A 107 -11.10 10.18 5.95
CA THR A 107 -11.17 9.05 5.03
C THR A 107 -10.94 9.50 3.59
N TYR A 108 -10.16 8.72 2.85
CA TYR A 108 -9.72 9.01 1.50
C TYR A 108 -9.92 7.79 0.61
N ARG A 109 -10.37 8.02 -0.62
CA ARG A 109 -10.42 7.02 -1.67
C ARG A 109 -9.22 7.16 -2.58
N CYS A 110 -8.52 6.05 -2.77
CA CYS A 110 -7.25 5.98 -3.46
C CYS A 110 -7.35 4.91 -4.55
N GLU A 111 -7.17 5.29 -5.80
CA GLU A 111 -7.02 4.32 -6.89
C GLU A 111 -5.54 4.02 -7.10
N LEU A 112 -5.17 2.75 -7.02
CA LEU A 112 -3.82 2.31 -7.36
C LEU A 112 -3.68 2.14 -8.87
N PRO A 113 -2.45 2.27 -9.41
CA PRO A 113 -2.18 1.93 -10.79
C PRO A 113 -2.67 0.53 -11.12
N LYS A 114 -3.24 0.39 -12.32
CA LYS A 114 -3.75 -0.87 -12.80
C LYS A 114 -2.68 -1.97 -12.78
N LEU A 115 -3.09 -3.14 -12.29
CA LEU A 115 -2.25 -4.32 -12.21
C LEU A 115 -2.70 -5.32 -13.26
N GLN A 116 -1.76 -5.81 -14.06
CA GLN A 116 -2.00 -6.90 -14.99
C GLN A 116 -1.68 -8.24 -14.31
N PHE A 117 -2.70 -9.06 -14.13
CA PHE A 117 -2.58 -10.41 -13.57
C PHE A 117 -3.10 -11.42 -14.60
N LEU A 118 -2.21 -12.29 -15.08
CA LEU A 118 -2.53 -13.26 -16.14
C LEU A 118 -3.10 -12.56 -17.39
N ASN A 119 -4.38 -12.76 -17.68
CA ASN A 119 -5.08 -12.22 -18.84
C ASN A 119 -6.09 -11.14 -18.46
N PHE A 120 -6.10 -10.67 -17.20
CA PHE A 120 -7.00 -9.62 -16.75
C PHE A 120 -6.24 -8.44 -16.18
N GLU A 121 -6.84 -7.26 -16.31
CA GLU A 121 -6.38 -6.00 -15.74
C GLU A 121 -7.34 -5.64 -14.60
N ALA A 122 -6.79 -5.30 -13.43
CA ALA A 122 -7.56 -4.92 -12.27
C ALA A 122 -6.99 -3.63 -11.66
N ALA A 123 -7.86 -2.68 -11.34
CA ALA A 123 -7.50 -1.45 -10.62
C ALA A 123 -7.95 -1.59 -9.16
N PRO A 124 -7.03 -1.65 -8.19
CA PRO A 124 -7.41 -1.65 -6.78
C PRO A 124 -7.89 -0.25 -6.37
N LEU A 125 -9.10 -0.18 -5.80
CA LEU A 125 -9.70 0.99 -5.21
C LEU A 125 -9.73 0.80 -3.69
N LEU A 126 -9.00 1.65 -2.97
CA LEU A 126 -8.81 1.57 -1.53
C LEU A 126 -9.55 2.72 -0.85
N ASP A 127 -10.20 2.44 0.26
CA ASP A 127 -10.61 3.47 1.21
C ASP A 127 -9.68 3.41 2.43
N LEU A 128 -8.99 4.52 2.70
CA LEU A 128 -8.02 4.66 3.77
C LEU A 128 -8.48 5.70 4.78
N ARG A 129 -8.34 5.41 6.07
CA ARG A 129 -8.55 6.36 7.16
C ARG A 129 -7.21 6.80 7.74
N VAL A 130 -7.03 8.10 7.93
CA VAL A 130 -5.87 8.68 8.62
C VAL A 130 -6.33 9.27 9.95
N THR A 131 -5.69 8.90 11.05
CA THR A 131 -5.97 9.49 12.37
C THR A 131 -4.65 9.98 12.93
N SER A 132 -4.54 11.29 13.16
CA SER A 132 -3.33 11.91 13.71
C SER A 132 -3.62 12.47 15.10
N THR A 133 -2.72 12.23 16.02
CA THR A 133 -2.70 12.76 17.39
C THR A 133 -1.40 13.55 17.61
N ASP A 134 -1.19 14.01 18.84
CA ASP A 134 0.07 14.65 19.20
C ASP A 134 1.22 13.63 19.30
N GLU A 135 0.93 12.34 19.49
CA GLU A 135 1.91 11.29 19.72
C GLU A 135 2.06 10.31 18.55
N ASP A 136 1.06 10.23 17.67
CA ASP A 136 1.07 9.29 16.56
C ASP A 136 0.26 9.71 15.33
N CYS A 137 0.47 8.98 14.23
CA CYS A 137 -0.38 8.99 13.05
C CYS A 137 -0.62 7.56 12.58
N LEU A 138 -1.89 7.20 12.51
CA LEU A 138 -2.39 5.89 12.15
C LEU A 138 -3.06 5.96 10.78
N VAL A 139 -2.63 5.10 9.87
CA VAL A 139 -3.29 4.88 8.57
C VAL A 139 -3.86 3.47 8.54
N GLU A 140 -5.16 3.36 8.31
CA GLU A 140 -5.88 2.10 8.25
C GLU A 140 -6.58 1.94 6.90
N MET A 141 -6.54 0.73 6.34
CA MET A 141 -7.40 0.38 5.22
C MET A 141 -8.77 -0.05 5.74
N LEU A 142 -9.80 0.66 5.31
CA LEU A 142 -11.19 0.34 5.61
C LEU A 142 -11.75 -0.66 4.59
N SER A 143 -11.40 -0.46 3.33
CA SER A 143 -11.88 -1.28 2.21
C SER A 143 -10.83 -1.34 1.11
N CYS A 144 -10.84 -2.43 0.35
CA CYS A 144 -10.12 -2.53 -0.91
C CYS A 144 -10.95 -3.41 -1.84
N LYS A 145 -11.23 -2.93 -3.05
CA LYS A 145 -11.97 -3.66 -4.09
C LYS A 145 -11.28 -3.50 -5.43
N PHE A 146 -11.39 -4.50 -6.28
CA PHE A 146 -10.96 -4.39 -7.67
C PHE A 146 -12.11 -3.85 -8.53
N GLU A 147 -11.80 -2.82 -9.31
CA GLU A 147 -12.61 -2.35 -10.43
C GLU A 147 -12.06 -2.94 -11.75
N GLY A 148 -12.94 -3.06 -12.75
CA GLY A 148 -12.61 -3.65 -14.05
C GLY A 148 -13.77 -4.40 -14.68
N SER A 149 -13.46 -5.52 -15.34
CA SER A 149 -14.47 -6.41 -15.94
C SER A 149 -15.32 -7.10 -14.87
N GLU A 150 -16.48 -7.63 -15.27
CA GLU A 150 -17.38 -8.36 -14.36
C GLU A 150 -16.66 -9.50 -13.64
N VAL A 151 -15.85 -10.26 -14.37
CA VAL A 151 -15.04 -11.37 -13.83
C VAL A 151 -14.10 -10.90 -12.72
N VAL A 152 -13.52 -9.69 -12.85
CA VAL A 152 -12.65 -9.10 -11.82
C VAL A 152 -13.47 -8.65 -10.60
N LYS A 153 -14.64 -8.06 -10.82
CA LYS A 153 -15.54 -7.62 -9.75
C LYS A 153 -16.05 -8.79 -8.92
N GLU A 154 -16.37 -9.92 -9.56
CA GLU A 154 -16.76 -11.17 -8.91
C GLU A 154 -15.65 -11.71 -7.97
N GLN A 155 -14.37 -11.45 -8.26
CA GLN A 155 -13.27 -11.89 -7.37
C GLN A 155 -13.24 -11.13 -6.04
N ASN A 156 -13.95 -10.00 -5.91
CA ASN A 156 -14.00 -9.26 -4.64
C ASN A 156 -14.61 -10.08 -3.51
N ASP A 157 -15.51 -11.02 -3.81
CA ASP A 157 -16.10 -11.95 -2.82
C ASP A 157 -15.08 -12.97 -2.28
N HIS A 158 -13.93 -13.06 -2.92
CA HIS A 158 -12.82 -13.96 -2.60
C HIS A 158 -11.54 -13.22 -2.24
N PHE A 159 -11.62 -11.89 -2.12
CA PHE A 159 -10.53 -11.01 -1.78
C PHE A 159 -10.70 -10.49 -0.36
N SER A 160 -9.59 -10.44 0.38
CA SER A 160 -9.51 -9.75 1.66
C SER A 160 -8.16 -9.06 1.78
N ALA A 161 -8.19 -7.87 2.36
CA ALA A 161 -7.01 -7.06 2.58
C ALA A 161 -7.09 -6.38 3.93
N PHE A 162 -5.93 -6.21 4.54
CA PHE A 162 -5.73 -5.50 5.77
C PHE A 162 -4.44 -4.69 5.66
N MET A 163 -4.49 -3.45 6.11
CA MET A 163 -3.34 -2.59 6.23
C MET A 163 -3.51 -1.70 7.45
N ARG A 164 -2.49 -1.66 8.29
CA ARG A 164 -2.35 -0.75 9.41
C ARG A 164 -0.91 -0.27 9.48
N ASN A 165 -0.73 1.02 9.28
CA ASN A 165 0.57 1.69 9.43
C ASN A 165 0.46 2.70 10.57
N GLN A 166 1.22 2.51 11.64
CA GLN A 166 1.23 3.42 12.79
C GLN A 166 2.60 4.04 12.95
N MET A 167 2.66 5.35 12.78
CA MET A 167 3.84 6.15 13.04
C MET A 167 3.72 6.71 14.46
N THR A 168 4.68 6.42 15.33
CA THR A 168 4.70 6.89 16.72
C THR A 168 5.94 7.72 16.96
N TRP A 169 5.76 8.85 17.62
CA TRP A 169 6.84 9.73 18.06
C TRP A 169 6.51 10.19 19.49
N GLY A 170 7.50 10.09 20.39
CA GLY A 170 7.34 10.48 21.79
C GLY A 170 8.26 11.63 22.16
N GLY A 171 7.91 12.32 23.25
CA GLY A 171 8.71 13.39 23.84
C GLY A 171 10.13 12.97 24.25
N ALA A 172 10.91 13.93 24.76
CA ALA A 172 12.36 13.83 24.96
C ALA A 172 12.83 12.45 25.48
N GLY A 173 13.46 11.67 24.60
CA GLY A 173 14.08 10.38 24.92
C GLY A 173 13.37 9.13 24.40
N ALA A 174 12.15 9.24 23.86
CA ALA A 174 11.47 8.11 23.23
C ALA A 174 11.96 7.86 21.80
N GLU A 175 12.11 6.58 21.40
CA GLU A 175 12.39 6.24 20.01
C GLU A 175 11.15 6.50 19.15
N SER A 176 11.34 7.21 18.04
CA SER A 176 10.31 7.38 17.01
C SER A 176 10.40 6.26 15.97
N PHE A 177 9.27 5.65 15.62
CA PHE A 177 9.24 4.51 14.70
C PHE A 177 7.92 4.43 13.92
N LEU A 178 7.96 3.73 12.80
CA LEU A 178 6.81 3.36 11.98
C LEU A 178 6.63 1.84 12.05
N GLU A 179 5.49 1.40 12.54
CA GLU A 179 5.05 0.01 12.47
C GLU A 179 4.20 -0.18 11.22
N VAL A 180 4.59 -1.13 10.38
CA VAL A 180 3.92 -1.50 9.13
C VAL A 180 3.35 -2.91 9.32
N ASP A 181 2.05 -3.07 9.15
CA ASP A 181 1.37 -4.37 9.14
C ASP A 181 0.41 -4.43 7.94
N VAL A 182 0.78 -5.21 6.93
CA VAL A 182 0.02 -5.37 5.69
C VAL A 182 -0.20 -6.84 5.44
N LYS A 183 -1.45 -7.23 5.16
CA LYS A 183 -1.85 -8.60 4.81
C LYS A 183 -2.82 -8.55 3.65
N LEU A 184 -2.53 -9.31 2.62
CA LEU A 184 -3.35 -9.44 1.42
C LEU A 184 -3.61 -10.92 1.18
N ASN A 185 -4.86 -11.29 0.95
CA ASN A 185 -5.28 -12.64 0.64
C ASN A 185 -6.32 -12.62 -0.48
N LEU A 186 -6.04 -13.33 -1.56
CA LEU A 186 -6.90 -13.45 -2.73
C LEU A 186 -7.05 -14.91 -3.10
N THR A 187 -8.29 -15.38 -3.21
CA THR A 187 -8.61 -16.67 -3.81
C THR A 187 -9.16 -16.44 -5.21
N LEU A 188 -8.47 -16.95 -6.23
CA LEU A 188 -8.92 -16.88 -7.62
C LEU A 188 -9.68 -18.16 -7.97
N GLU A 189 -10.94 -18.02 -8.37
CA GLU A 189 -11.71 -19.13 -8.95
C GLU A 189 -11.58 -19.12 -10.48
N ILE A 190 -10.87 -20.11 -11.04
CA ILE A 190 -10.69 -20.28 -12.48
C ILE A 190 -11.77 -21.23 -12.99
N SER A 191 -12.75 -20.66 -13.70
CA SER A 191 -13.72 -21.41 -14.50
C SER A 191 -13.11 -21.67 -15.87
N VAL A 192 -12.75 -22.93 -16.16
CA VAL A 192 -12.32 -23.32 -17.50
C VAL A 192 -13.57 -23.43 -18.38
N CYS A 193 -13.80 -22.44 -19.25
CA CYS A 193 -14.79 -22.58 -20.31
C CYS A 193 -14.31 -23.67 -21.28
N ARG A 194 -15.01 -24.81 -21.33
CA ARG A 194 -14.82 -25.77 -22.43
C ARG A 194 -15.40 -25.14 -23.69
N SER A 195 -14.52 -24.78 -24.62
CA SER A 195 -14.92 -24.45 -25.99
C SER A 195 -15.50 -25.70 -26.63
N THR A 196 -16.82 -25.83 -26.67
CA THR A 196 -17.49 -26.81 -27.52
C THR A 196 -17.47 -26.27 -28.95
N HIS A 197 -16.38 -26.52 -29.68
CA HIS A 197 -16.43 -26.45 -31.14
C HIS A 197 -17.30 -27.63 -31.62
N ASN A 198 -18.60 -27.38 -31.74
CA ASN A 198 -19.49 -28.26 -32.47
C ASN A 198 -19.12 -28.14 -33.95
N HIS A 199 -18.32 -29.10 -34.44
CA HIS A 199 -18.35 -29.44 -35.84
C HIS A 199 -19.73 -30.05 -36.12
N LEU A 200 -20.56 -29.33 -36.88
CA LEU A 200 -21.70 -29.92 -37.58
C LEU A 200 -21.28 -30.18 -39.05
N PRO A 201 -21.80 -31.26 -39.65
CA PRO A 201 -21.24 -31.93 -40.83
C PRO A 201 -21.38 -31.14 -42.13
#